data_AF-A0A8T1TE76-F1
#
_entry.id   AF-A0A8T1TE76-F1
#
_cell.length_a   1.000
_cell.length_b   1.000
_cell.length_c   1.000
_cell.angle_alpha   90.00
_cell.angle_beta   90.00
_cell.angle_gamma   90.00
#
_symmetry.space_group_name_H-M   'P 1'
#
loop_
_entity.id
_entity.type
_entity.pdbx_description
1 polymer ?
#
loop_
_entity_poly.entity_id
_entity_poly.type
_entity_poly.pdbx_seq_one_letter_code
_entity_poly.pdbx_strand_id
1 'polypeptide(L)'
;QFSVLLCRITLYDYQAMCRTNKESSDSAHSLLDPYNAFFAAVKWIMTELVVFLVEFNLCSWWHSDLTAKAQRLKQTLEPCDTEYPAFVSERTIKETTGNIACDDCFKSFVIQQIPSSNLFMVVVDNECNCESILPITMEPIEIRYNESLKCERLKSQKIRRRPESCHGFHPEENARECGGVLGLSAKPTLVLLPLLLAIFSR
;
A
#
# COMPACT_ATOMS: atom_id res chain seq x y z
N GLN A 1 0.16 -15.38 -35.23
CA GLN A 1 1.29 -15.29 -36.18
C GLN A 1 2.47 -14.45 -35.67
N PHE A 2 2.25 -13.33 -34.96
CA PHE A 2 3.32 -12.57 -34.28
C PHE A 2 4.13 -13.38 -33.24
N SER A 3 3.55 -14.46 -32.70
CA SER A 3 4.18 -15.37 -31.73
C SER A 3 5.45 -16.07 -32.24
N VAL A 4 5.71 -16.09 -33.56
CA VAL A 4 6.91 -16.72 -34.12
C VAL A 4 8.12 -15.78 -34.07
N LEU A 5 7.89 -14.46 -34.12
CA LEU A 5 8.97 -13.46 -34.13
C LEU A 5 9.27 -12.92 -32.73
N LEU A 6 8.23 -12.74 -31.91
CA LEU A 6 8.35 -12.26 -30.53
C LEU A 6 7.92 -13.36 -29.56
N CYS A 7 8.86 -13.78 -28.71
CA CYS A 7 8.59 -14.65 -27.58
C CYS A 7 8.14 -13.80 -26.39
N ARG A 8 6.96 -14.10 -25.83
CA ARG A 8 6.46 -13.46 -24.62
C ARG A 8 7.08 -14.14 -23.39
N ILE A 9 7.67 -13.33 -22.53
CA ILE A 9 8.25 -13.74 -21.24
C ILE A 9 7.56 -12.91 -20.15
N THR A 10 7.24 -13.52 -19.01
CA THR A 10 6.74 -12.79 -17.83
C THR A 10 7.90 -12.44 -16.92
N LEU A 11 8.00 -11.15 -16.56
CA LEU A 11 8.96 -10.67 -15.59
C LEU A 11 8.25 -10.36 -14.27
N TYR A 12 8.94 -10.62 -13.17
CA TYR A 12 8.44 -10.45 -11.81
C TYR A 12 9.25 -9.38 -11.09
N ASP A 13 8.57 -8.37 -10.54
CA ASP A 13 9.15 -7.37 -9.65
C ASP A 13 8.58 -7.55 -8.24
N TYR A 14 9.46 -7.94 -7.30
CA TYR A 14 9.14 -8.19 -5.90
C TYR A 14 9.37 -6.96 -4.99
N GLN A 15 9.74 -5.81 -5.57
CA GLN A 15 10.04 -4.57 -4.85
C GLN A 15 9.15 -3.41 -5.31
N ALA A 16 8.08 -3.69 -6.06
CA ALA A 16 7.15 -2.70 -6.53
C ALA A 16 6.34 -2.08 -5.38
N MET A 17 5.79 -0.88 -5.62
CA MET A 17 4.86 -0.23 -4.69
C MET A 17 3.49 -0.08 -5.33
N CYS A 18 2.47 -0.66 -4.70
CA CYS A 18 1.08 -0.60 -5.16
C CYS A 18 0.30 0.37 -4.30
N ARG A 19 -0.68 1.04 -4.92
CA ARG A 19 -1.60 1.92 -4.20
C ARG A 19 -2.69 1.08 -3.56
N THR A 20 -2.77 1.11 -2.24
CA THR A 20 -3.86 0.49 -1.50
C THR A 20 -4.83 1.56 -1.02
N ASN A 21 -6.10 1.37 -1.36
CA ASN A 21 -7.19 2.13 -0.77
C ASN A 21 -7.46 1.51 0.60
N LYS A 22 -6.69 1.92 1.61
CA LYS A 22 -7.03 1.60 2.99
C LYS A 22 -8.23 2.44 3.38
N GLU A 23 -9.37 1.79 3.58
CA GLU A 23 -10.43 2.36 4.39
C GLU A 23 -9.83 2.59 5.77
N SER A 24 -9.67 3.87 6.12
CA SER A 24 -9.18 4.29 7.43
C SER A 24 -10.22 3.91 8.48
N SER A 25 -10.19 2.67 8.95
CA SER A 25 -10.77 2.27 10.23
C SER A 25 -9.81 2.76 11.30
N ASP A 26 -9.92 4.06 11.60
CA ASP A 26 -9.13 4.76 12.61
C ASP A 26 -9.58 4.27 14.00
N SER A 27 -9.20 3.04 14.36
CA SER A 27 -9.60 2.37 15.59
C SER A 27 -8.69 2.70 16.78
N ALA A 28 -7.86 3.75 16.66
CA ALA A 28 -6.90 4.15 17.69
C ALA A 28 -7.35 5.36 18.55
N HIS A 29 -8.53 5.94 18.29
CA HIS A 29 -9.02 7.09 19.07
C HIS A 29 -9.97 6.73 20.24
N SER A 30 -10.39 5.48 20.38
CA SER A 30 -11.55 5.11 21.22
C SER A 30 -11.40 5.26 22.74
N LEU A 31 -10.20 5.44 23.30
CA LEU A 31 -10.01 5.49 24.77
C LEU A 31 -9.71 6.88 25.34
N LEU A 32 -9.12 7.78 24.56
CA LEU A 32 -8.92 9.19 24.96
C LEU A 32 -10.00 10.13 24.44
N ASP A 33 -10.93 9.63 23.62
CA ASP A 33 -12.06 10.41 23.10
C ASP A 33 -12.90 11.11 24.17
N PRO A 34 -13.30 10.49 25.31
CA PRO A 34 -14.11 11.19 26.31
C PRO A 34 -13.32 12.30 27.01
N TYR A 35 -12.02 12.09 27.25
CA TYR A 35 -11.14 13.10 27.85
C TYR A 35 -10.87 14.22 26.84
N ASN A 36 -10.49 13.91 25.61
CA ASN A 36 -10.27 14.91 24.57
C ASN A 36 -11.54 15.70 24.25
N ALA A 37 -12.72 15.06 24.23
CA ALA A 37 -14.01 15.71 24.08
C ALA A 37 -14.31 16.64 25.28
N PHE A 38 -14.03 16.19 26.51
CA PHE A 38 -14.16 17.03 27.69
C PHE A 38 -13.20 18.23 27.67
N PHE A 39 -11.92 18.03 27.35
CA PHE A 39 -10.94 19.13 27.24
C PHE A 39 -11.23 20.05 26.06
N ALA A 40 -11.78 19.52 24.95
CA ALA A 40 -12.26 20.34 23.84
C ALA A 40 -13.49 21.16 24.25
N ALA A 41 -14.43 20.60 25.02
CA ALA A 41 -15.58 21.31 25.56
C ALA A 41 -15.15 22.39 26.57
N VAL A 42 -14.23 22.07 27.49
CA VAL A 42 -13.64 23.04 28.42
C VAL A 42 -12.92 24.14 27.66
N LYS A 43 -12.09 23.79 26.66
CA LYS A 43 -11.40 24.77 25.81
C LYS A 43 -12.42 25.64 25.06
N TRP A 44 -13.48 25.05 24.51
CA TRP A 44 -14.55 25.77 23.82
C TRP A 44 -15.26 26.75 24.77
N ILE A 45 -15.67 26.31 25.96
CA ILE A 45 -16.26 27.17 26.99
C ILE A 45 -15.30 28.29 27.39
N MET A 46 -14.00 27.99 27.53
CA MET A 46 -13.00 29.01 27.85
C MET A 46 -12.81 30.02 26.72
N THR A 47 -12.87 29.60 25.45
CA THR A 47 -12.86 30.53 24.32
C THR A 47 -14.13 31.36 24.27
N GLU A 48 -15.31 30.79 24.50
CA GLU A 48 -16.56 31.55 24.58
C GLU A 48 -16.55 32.53 25.77
N LEU A 49 -15.97 32.16 26.92
CA LEU A 49 -15.79 33.07 28.04
C LEU A 49 -14.79 34.19 27.72
N VAL A 50 -13.70 33.89 27.01
CA VAL A 50 -12.75 34.91 26.55
C VAL A 50 -13.40 35.82 25.52
N VAL A 51 -14.16 35.28 24.57
CA VAL A 51 -14.93 36.05 23.58
C VAL A 51 -15.99 36.88 24.28
N PHE A 52 -16.73 36.34 25.26
CA PHE A 52 -17.71 37.09 26.06
C PHE A 52 -17.06 38.20 26.87
N LEU A 53 -15.88 37.96 27.47
CA LEU A 53 -15.09 38.98 28.17
C LEU A 53 -14.54 40.05 27.21
N VAL A 54 -14.17 39.66 25.98
CA VAL A 54 -13.75 40.59 24.90
C VAL A 54 -14.96 41.34 24.32
N GLU A 55 -16.13 40.72 24.21
CA GLU A 55 -17.37 41.34 23.75
C GLU A 55 -17.91 42.34 24.79
N PHE A 56 -17.72 42.07 26.09
CA PHE A 56 -17.94 43.02 27.18
C PHE A 56 -16.84 44.09 27.30
N ASN A 57 -15.75 43.98 26.52
CA ASN A 57 -14.66 44.95 26.43
C ASN A 57 -14.27 45.22 24.95
N LEU A 58 -15.15 45.96 24.27
CA LEU A 58 -14.95 46.61 22.97
C LEU A 58 -14.85 45.71 21.72
N CYS A 59 -15.90 45.86 20.91
CA CYS A 59 -15.89 45.90 19.44
C CYS A 59 -15.75 44.57 18.69
N SER A 60 -16.90 43.95 18.39
CA SER A 60 -17.57 43.95 17.06
C SER A 60 -16.74 43.66 15.79
N TRP A 61 -15.53 43.12 15.88
CA TRP A 61 -14.63 42.97 14.72
C TRP A 61 -13.76 41.71 14.80
N TRP A 62 -14.36 40.52 14.82
CA TRP A 62 -13.66 39.32 14.35
C TRP A 62 -14.62 38.21 13.91
N HIS A 63 -15.65 38.55 13.15
CA HIS A 63 -16.35 37.55 12.35
C HIS A 63 -15.59 37.37 11.03
N SER A 64 -14.75 36.34 10.97
CA SER A 64 -14.42 35.69 9.70
C SER A 64 -14.10 34.22 9.93
N ASP A 65 -15.13 33.40 9.76
CA ASP A 65 -15.05 31.96 9.60
C ASP A 65 -14.00 31.57 8.55
N LEU A 66 -13.05 30.71 8.95
CA LEU A 66 -12.28 29.93 7.99
C LEU A 66 -11.88 28.57 8.59
N THR A 67 -12.78 27.60 8.56
CA THR A 67 -12.40 26.20 8.79
C THR A 67 -13.13 25.26 7.83
N ALA A 68 -12.59 25.09 6.63
CA ALA A 68 -12.97 23.98 5.76
C ALA A 68 -12.11 22.75 6.10
N LYS A 69 -12.73 21.69 6.65
CA LYS A 69 -12.07 20.39 6.82
C LYS A 69 -12.08 19.63 5.49
N ALA A 70 -10.92 19.48 4.86
CA ALA A 70 -10.73 18.59 3.72
C ALA A 70 -10.36 17.16 4.21
N GLN A 71 -11.29 16.21 4.14
CA GLN A 71 -10.95 14.78 4.26
C GLN A 71 -10.33 14.30 2.94
N ARG A 72 -9.00 14.28 2.85
CA ARG A 72 -8.32 13.56 1.77
C ARG A 72 -8.33 12.07 2.07
N LEU A 73 -8.94 11.28 1.18
CA LEU A 73 -8.76 9.83 1.13
C LEU A 73 -7.26 9.55 1.03
N LYS A 74 -6.67 9.02 2.11
CA LYS A 74 -5.24 8.79 2.23
C LYS A 74 -4.85 7.55 1.42
N GLN A 75 -4.58 7.73 0.13
CA GLN A 75 -3.96 6.68 -0.69
C GLN A 75 -2.59 6.35 -0.09
N THR A 76 -2.42 5.12 0.38
CA THR A 76 -1.17 4.65 0.97
C THR A 76 -0.46 3.76 -0.04
N LEU A 77 0.86 3.94 -0.18
CA LEU A 77 1.69 3.08 -1.01
C LEU A 77 2.25 1.96 -0.14
N GLU A 78 2.10 0.73 -0.60
CA GLU A 78 2.57 -0.47 0.11
C GLU A 78 3.42 -1.34 -0.82
N PRO A 79 4.43 -2.05 -0.28
CA PRO A 79 5.19 -3.03 -1.06
C PRO A 79 4.28 -4.13 -1.59
N CYS A 80 4.39 -4.43 -2.88
CA CYS A 80 3.61 -5.46 -3.56
C CYS A 80 4.46 -6.18 -4.61
N ASP A 81 4.00 -7.36 -5.00
CA ASP A 81 4.59 -8.11 -6.10
C ASP A 81 3.83 -7.80 -7.39
N THR A 82 4.55 -7.48 -8.46
CA THR A 82 3.95 -7.21 -9.77
C THR A 82 4.54 -8.10 -10.84
N GLU A 83 3.73 -8.47 -11.83
CA GLU A 83 4.18 -9.10 -13.06
C GLU A 83 3.89 -8.20 -14.26
N TYR A 84 4.80 -8.22 -15.24
CA TYR A 84 4.59 -7.52 -16.49
C TYR A 84 5.08 -8.36 -17.68
N PRO A 85 4.38 -8.30 -18.82
CA PRO A 85 4.80 -8.99 -20.02
C PRO A 85 5.97 -8.27 -20.69
N ALA A 86 7.02 -9.03 -21.00
CA ALA A 86 8.13 -8.60 -21.84
C ALA A 86 8.15 -9.43 -23.13
N PHE A 87 8.66 -8.84 -24.22
CA PHE A 87 8.76 -9.50 -25.51
C PHE A 87 10.21 -9.50 -25.96
N VAL A 88 10.71 -10.68 -26.31
CA VAL A 88 12.06 -10.88 -26.82
C VAL A 88 11.99 -11.43 -28.23
N SER A 89 12.68 -10.77 -29.16
CA SER A 89 12.73 -11.21 -30.56
C SER A 89 13.78 -12.29 -30.79
N GLU A 90 13.45 -13.31 -31.57
CA GLU A 90 14.43 -14.28 -32.05
C GLU A 90 15.17 -13.73 -33.28
N ARG A 91 16.51 -13.81 -33.31
CA ARG A 91 17.35 -13.20 -34.37
C ARG A 91 17.48 -14.04 -35.64
N THR A 92 16.83 -15.20 -35.70
CA THR A 92 17.00 -16.17 -36.79
C THR A 92 16.20 -15.80 -38.05
N ILE A 93 15.18 -14.96 -37.92
CA ILE A 93 14.24 -14.66 -39.00
C ILE A 93 14.44 -13.23 -39.51
N LYS A 94 14.94 -13.09 -40.75
CA LYS A 94 15.26 -11.79 -41.37
C LYS A 94 14.04 -11.08 -41.94
N GLU A 95 13.09 -11.85 -42.45
CA GLU A 95 11.87 -11.36 -43.10
C GLU A 95 10.72 -12.33 -42.84
N THR A 96 9.58 -11.81 -42.39
CA THR A 96 8.35 -12.57 -42.24
C THR A 96 7.21 -11.83 -42.90
N THR A 97 6.48 -12.52 -43.77
CA THR A 97 5.21 -12.08 -44.31
C THR A 97 4.08 -12.84 -43.61
N GLY A 98 2.97 -12.16 -43.33
CA GLY A 98 1.84 -12.77 -42.66
C GLY A 98 0.55 -12.02 -42.94
N ASN A 99 -0.57 -12.72 -42.75
CA ASN A 99 -1.90 -12.15 -42.90
C ASN A 99 -2.65 -12.34 -41.58
N ILE A 100 -3.26 -11.27 -41.09
CA ILE A 100 -4.19 -11.32 -39.95
C ILE A 100 -5.60 -11.39 -40.52
N ALA A 101 -6.34 -12.42 -40.13
CA ALA A 101 -7.77 -12.48 -40.37
C ALA A 101 -8.47 -11.53 -39.39
N CYS A 102 -9.16 -10.53 -39.91
CA CYS A 102 -10.17 -9.76 -39.20
C CYS A 102 -11.55 -10.29 -39.65
N ASP A 103 -12.62 -9.94 -38.93
CA ASP A 103 -13.93 -10.61 -39.11
C ASP A 103 -14.39 -10.68 -40.58
N ASP A 104 -14.25 -9.59 -41.33
CA ASP A 104 -14.72 -9.48 -42.73
C ASP A 104 -13.58 -9.35 -43.78
N CYS A 105 -12.31 -9.37 -43.37
CA CYS A 105 -11.19 -9.06 -44.27
C CYS A 105 -9.86 -9.68 -43.80
N PHE A 106 -8.84 -9.70 -44.67
CA PHE A 106 -7.48 -10.05 -44.27
C PHE A 106 -6.57 -8.82 -44.36
N LYS A 107 -5.82 -8.55 -43.29
CA LYS A 107 -4.81 -7.49 -43.24
C LYS A 107 -3.43 -8.10 -43.42
N SER A 108 -2.80 -7.85 -44.56
CA SER A 108 -1.45 -8.33 -44.84
C SER A 108 -0.41 -7.44 -44.17
N PHE A 109 0.68 -8.04 -43.71
CA PHE A 109 1.80 -7.33 -43.10
C PHE A 109 3.14 -7.99 -43.44
N VAL A 110 4.17 -7.17 -43.52
CA VAL A 110 5.56 -7.57 -43.74
C VAL A 110 6.41 -7.01 -42.60
N ILE A 111 7.22 -7.86 -41.98
CA ILE A 111 8.18 -7.47 -40.95
C ILE A 111 9.57 -7.77 -41.44
N GLN A 112 10.44 -6.76 -41.43
CA GLN A 112 11.83 -6.88 -41.81
C GLN A 112 12.74 -6.39 -40.68
N GLN A 113 13.75 -7.17 -40.31
CA GLN A 113 14.74 -6.75 -39.32
C GLN A 113 15.78 -5.81 -39.96
N ILE A 114 16.07 -4.67 -39.31
CA ILE A 114 17.12 -3.75 -39.78
C ILE A 114 18.48 -4.29 -39.34
N PRO A 115 19.42 -4.54 -40.28
CA PRO A 115 20.72 -5.12 -39.97
C PRO A 115 21.49 -4.27 -38.96
N SER A 116 22.31 -4.92 -38.13
CA SER A 116 23.12 -4.29 -37.07
C SER A 116 22.34 -3.49 -36.00
N SER A 117 21.03 -3.70 -35.88
CA SER A 117 20.20 -3.02 -34.89
C SER A 117 19.17 -3.97 -34.23
N ASN A 118 18.49 -3.47 -33.20
CA ASN A 118 17.35 -4.12 -32.54
C ASN A 118 15.99 -3.65 -33.09
N LEU A 119 15.98 -2.97 -34.24
CA LEU A 119 14.79 -2.38 -34.83
C LEU A 119 14.15 -3.30 -35.86
N PHE A 120 12.81 -3.22 -35.96
CA PHE A 120 12.00 -3.91 -36.96
C PHE A 120 11.23 -2.87 -37.78
N MET A 121 11.26 -3.01 -39.09
CA MET A 121 10.38 -2.28 -40.00
C MET A 121 9.13 -3.11 -40.23
N VAL A 122 7.96 -2.54 -39.91
CA VAL A 122 6.66 -3.18 -40.09
C VAL A 122 5.88 -2.40 -41.13
N VAL A 123 5.51 -3.08 -42.22
CA VAL A 123 4.66 -2.54 -43.28
C VAL A 123 3.33 -3.26 -43.20
N VAL A 124 2.24 -2.49 -43.10
CA VAL A 124 0.89 -3.04 -42.99
C VAL A 124 0.02 -2.40 -44.07
N ASP A 125 -0.80 -3.23 -44.70
CA ASP A 125 -1.81 -2.77 -45.63
C ASP A 125 -2.87 -1.90 -44.93
N ASN A 126 -3.40 -0.88 -45.61
CA ASN A 126 -4.41 0.04 -45.06
C ASN A 126 -5.83 -0.23 -45.58
N GLU A 127 -6.05 -1.27 -46.39
CA GLU A 127 -7.34 -1.59 -46.99
C GLU A 127 -8.43 -1.97 -45.97
N CYS A 128 -8.05 -2.42 -44.77
CA CYS A 128 -9.00 -2.85 -43.74
C CYS A 128 -8.70 -2.34 -42.32
N ASN A 129 -9.77 -1.97 -41.59
CA ASN A 129 -9.73 -1.53 -40.20
C ASN A 129 -10.06 -2.68 -39.25
N CYS A 130 -9.12 -3.02 -38.37
CA CYS A 130 -9.26 -4.08 -37.39
C CYS A 130 -9.22 -3.49 -35.98
N GLU A 131 -10.36 -3.00 -35.50
CA GLU A 131 -10.50 -2.41 -34.15
C GLU A 131 -10.84 -3.44 -33.07
N SER A 132 -11.21 -4.67 -33.45
CA SER A 132 -11.64 -5.72 -32.52
C SER A 132 -10.49 -6.39 -31.74
N ILE A 133 -9.24 -6.09 -32.08
CA ILE A 133 -8.07 -6.63 -31.36
C ILE A 133 -7.78 -5.76 -30.14
N LEU A 134 -8.00 -6.32 -28.95
CA LEU A 134 -7.67 -5.65 -27.69
C LEU A 134 -6.19 -5.24 -27.66
N PRO A 135 -5.88 -4.00 -27.22
CA PRO A 135 -4.51 -3.55 -27.11
C PRO A 135 -3.76 -4.39 -26.06
N ILE A 136 -2.54 -4.81 -26.40
CA ILE A 136 -1.65 -5.46 -25.45
C ILE A 136 -1.00 -4.37 -24.61
N THR A 137 -1.36 -4.27 -23.33
CA THR A 137 -0.72 -3.35 -22.38
C THR A 137 0.54 -3.98 -21.78
N MET A 138 1.59 -3.16 -21.64
CA MET A 138 2.83 -3.51 -20.92
C MET A 138 2.79 -3.02 -19.47
N GLU A 139 1.60 -2.74 -18.95
CA GLU A 139 1.41 -2.21 -17.61
C GLU A 139 1.63 -3.29 -16.54
N PRO A 140 2.27 -2.97 -15.41
CA PRO A 140 2.47 -3.91 -14.33
C PRO A 140 1.14 -4.28 -13.67
N ILE A 141 0.95 -5.59 -13.45
CA ILE A 141 -0.24 -6.16 -12.83
C ILE A 141 0.14 -6.66 -11.44
N GLU A 142 -0.61 -6.25 -10.43
CA GLU A 142 -0.41 -6.73 -9.05
C GLU A 142 -0.78 -8.21 -8.93
N ILE A 143 0.15 -9.01 -8.38
CA ILE A 143 -0.06 -10.43 -8.16
C ILE A 143 -0.77 -10.63 -6.83
N ARG A 144 -2.02 -11.09 -6.91
CA ARG A 144 -2.78 -11.50 -5.73
C ARG A 144 -2.59 -13.00 -5.50
N TYR A 145 -1.83 -13.34 -4.46
CA TYR A 145 -1.58 -14.74 -4.11
C TYR A 145 -2.80 -15.38 -3.47
N ASN A 146 -3.37 -16.36 -4.17
CA ASN A 146 -4.32 -17.30 -3.59
C ASN A 146 -3.59 -18.25 -2.63
N GLU A 147 -4.33 -18.87 -1.69
CA GLU A 147 -3.75 -19.78 -0.70
C GLU A 147 -2.98 -20.95 -1.34
N SER A 148 -3.50 -21.50 -2.44
CA SER A 148 -2.84 -22.57 -3.21
C SER A 148 -1.52 -22.14 -3.83
N LEU A 149 -1.49 -20.99 -4.51
CA LEU A 149 -0.30 -20.43 -5.17
C LEU A 149 0.82 -20.14 -4.16
N LYS A 150 0.45 -19.67 -2.96
CA LYS A 150 1.40 -19.45 -1.87
C LYS A 150 2.07 -20.76 -1.45
N CYS A 151 1.32 -21.84 -1.31
CA CYS A 151 1.84 -23.16 -0.96
C CYS A 151 2.74 -23.75 -2.06
N GLU A 152 2.37 -23.63 -3.33
CA GLU A 152 3.19 -24.08 -4.46
C GLU A 152 4.54 -23.35 -4.50
N ARG A 153 4.55 -22.04 -4.25
CA ARG A 153 5.78 -21.24 -4.15
C ARG A 153 6.67 -21.66 -2.97
N LEU A 154 6.08 -22.06 -1.84
CA LEU A 154 6.84 -22.61 -0.72
C LEU A 154 7.52 -23.94 -1.07
N LYS A 155 6.86 -24.78 -1.89
CA LYS A 155 7.40 -26.05 -2.35
C LYS A 155 8.53 -25.89 -3.36
N SER A 156 8.49 -24.85 -4.20
CA SER A 156 9.50 -24.56 -5.23
C SER A 156 10.66 -23.68 -4.74
N GLN A 157 10.80 -23.46 -3.43
CA GLN A 157 11.91 -22.68 -2.89
C GLN A 157 13.26 -23.29 -3.27
N LYS A 158 14.19 -22.43 -3.68
CA LYS A 158 15.59 -22.81 -3.92
C LYS A 158 16.17 -23.44 -2.65
N ILE A 159 17.01 -24.46 -2.83
CA ILE A 159 17.65 -25.14 -1.71
C ILE A 159 18.51 -24.13 -0.93
N ARG A 160 18.27 -24.02 0.38
CA ARG A 160 19.07 -23.19 1.29
C ARG A 160 19.93 -24.10 2.14
N ARG A 161 21.23 -23.81 2.22
CA ARG A 161 22.12 -24.49 3.17
C ARG A 161 21.86 -23.93 4.56
N ARG A 162 21.60 -24.82 5.53
CA ARG A 162 21.53 -24.43 6.95
C ARG A 162 22.94 -24.12 7.46
N PRO A 163 23.09 -23.20 8.44
CA PRO A 163 24.33 -23.09 9.19
C PRO A 163 24.71 -24.45 9.81
N GLU A 164 26.02 -24.72 9.92
CA GLU A 164 26.53 -26.00 10.45
C GLU A 164 26.24 -26.19 11.94
N SER A 165 26.23 -25.10 12.72
CA SER A 165 25.87 -25.12 14.14
C SER A 165 24.81 -24.07 14.48
N CYS A 166 24.00 -24.38 15.48
CA CYS A 166 23.02 -23.48 16.09
C CYS A 166 23.27 -23.47 17.60
N HIS A 167 23.70 -22.33 18.14
CA HIS A 167 23.96 -22.16 19.58
C HIS A 167 22.82 -21.37 20.21
N GLY A 168 21.74 -22.07 20.56
CA GLY A 168 20.51 -21.45 21.08
C GLY A 168 20.49 -21.21 22.59
N PHE A 169 21.54 -21.60 23.31
CA PHE A 169 21.62 -21.45 24.76
C PHE A 169 23.08 -21.24 25.18
N HIS A 170 23.30 -20.26 26.06
CA HIS A 170 24.58 -20.07 26.73
C HIS A 170 24.43 -20.36 28.23
N PRO A 171 25.35 -21.10 28.87
CA PRO A 171 25.22 -21.47 30.29
C PRO A 171 25.23 -20.27 31.25
N GLU A 172 25.80 -19.15 30.83
CA GLU A 172 25.78 -17.89 31.60
C GLU A 172 24.55 -17.02 31.30
N GLU A 173 23.63 -17.47 30.43
CA GLU A 173 22.40 -16.75 30.12
C GLU A 173 21.38 -16.90 31.25
N ASN A 174 21.02 -15.79 31.88
CA ASN A 174 20.04 -15.76 32.97
C ASN A 174 18.62 -15.53 32.44
N ALA A 175 17.90 -16.60 32.13
CA ALA A 175 16.51 -16.54 31.65
C ALA A 175 15.47 -16.13 32.74
N ARG A 176 15.90 -15.86 33.97
CA ARG A 176 15.00 -15.52 35.09
C ARG A 176 14.64 -14.04 35.19
N GLU A 177 15.34 -13.17 34.48
CA GLU A 177 15.01 -11.74 34.40
C GLU A 177 13.93 -11.50 33.35
N CYS A 178 12.69 -11.90 33.67
CA CYS A 178 11.52 -11.59 32.85
C CYS A 178 10.70 -10.47 33.51
N GLY A 179 10.40 -9.41 32.75
CA GLY A 179 9.35 -8.44 33.12
C GLY A 179 9.57 -7.68 34.44
N GLY A 180 10.78 -7.14 34.66
CA GLY A 180 11.11 -6.24 35.77
C GLY A 180 10.39 -4.89 35.72
N VAL A 181 9.07 -4.88 35.60
CA VAL A 181 8.24 -3.72 35.87
C VAL A 181 7.96 -3.71 37.36
N LEU A 182 8.31 -2.62 38.03
CA LEU A 182 7.80 -2.28 39.35
C LEU A 182 6.27 -2.28 39.25
N GLY A 183 5.63 -3.37 39.69
CA GLY A 183 4.18 -3.40 39.79
C GLY A 183 3.74 -2.15 40.57
N LEU A 184 2.85 -1.35 39.99
CA LEU A 184 2.25 -0.21 40.69
C LEU A 184 1.51 -0.77 41.91
N SER A 185 2.21 -0.88 43.03
CA SER A 185 1.63 -1.14 44.33
C SER A 185 0.80 0.08 44.68
N ALA A 186 -0.52 -0.06 44.68
CA ALA A 186 -1.43 0.95 45.18
C ALA A 186 -1.10 1.18 46.66
N LYS A 187 -0.31 2.23 46.94
CA LYS A 187 0.02 2.57 48.32
C LYS A 187 -1.29 2.83 49.07
N PRO A 188 -1.55 2.16 50.19
CA PRO A 188 -2.81 2.30 50.93
C PRO A 188 -3.07 3.76 51.38
N THR A 189 -2.02 4.58 51.44
CA THR A 189 -2.10 6.03 51.68
C THR A 189 -2.91 6.79 50.62
N LEU A 190 -2.91 6.35 49.35
CA LEU A 190 -3.70 6.98 48.29
C LEU A 190 -5.20 6.60 48.35
N VAL A 191 -5.54 5.48 48.99
CA VAL A 191 -6.93 5.03 49.17
C VAL A 191 -7.54 5.60 50.46
N LEU A 192 -6.73 5.83 51.50
CA LEU A 192 -7.18 6.39 52.78
C LEU A 192 -7.51 7.88 52.72
N LEU A 193 -6.83 8.65 51.87
CA LEU A 193 -7.06 10.10 51.73
C LEU A 193 -8.50 10.45 51.29
N PRO A 194 -9.09 9.84 50.24
CA PRO A 194 -10.47 10.12 49.85
C PRO A 194 -11.49 9.60 50.88
N LEU A 195 -11.18 8.50 51.59
CA LEU A 195 -12.05 7.93 52.63
C LEU A 195 -12.13 8.85 53.86
N LEU A 196 -11.02 9.45 54.28
CA LEU A 196 -11.00 10.44 55.36
C LEU A 196 -11.75 11.70 54.95
N LEU A 197 -11.56 12.21 53.73
CA LEU A 197 -12.29 13.37 53.24
C LEU A 197 -13.80 13.13 53.16
N ALA A 198 -14.25 11.92 52.82
CA ALA A 198 -15.66 11.54 52.84
C ALA A 198 -16.26 11.47 54.25
N ILE A 199 -15.47 11.11 55.27
CA ILE A 199 -15.92 11.02 56.67
C ILE A 199 -15.97 12.42 57.31
N PHE A 200 -15.03 13.31 57.00
CA PHE A 200 -15.02 14.69 57.52
C PHE A 200 -16.00 15.63 56.79
N SER A 201 -16.57 15.21 55.66
CA SER A 201 -17.60 15.94 54.91
C SER A 201 -19.03 15.70 55.43
N ARG A 202 -19.21 14.96 56.53
CA ARG A 202 -20.54 14.61 57.06
C ARG A 202 -20.84 15.31 58.39
#